data_AF-A0A937WWZ8-F1
#
_entry.id   AF-A0A937WWZ8-F1
#
_cell.length_a   1.000
_cell.length_b   1.000
_cell.length_c   1.000
_cell.angle_alpha   90.00
_cell.angle_beta   90.00
_cell.angle_gamma   90.00
#
_symmetry.space_group_name_H-M   'P 1'
#
loop_
_entity.id
_entity.type
_entity.pdbx_description
1 polymer ?
#
loop_
_entity_poly.entity_id
_entity_poly.type
_entity_poly.pdbx_seq_one_letter_code
_entity_poly.pdbx_strand_id
1 'polypeptide(L)'
;MSFFLLGYENTWRLWNIPTLSPHFADSLVITAGAESKAMGYDPLIDNPMDPWQRKLNYPRIWQMLYLLGINRDHTLYFGIVISILFITGLFLFVSAHIEKFTSLVLTVIIFSPAILFGIERANVDLFMFFLLSLAIFMMNKNHVFFLDSRLY
;
A
#
# COMPACT_ATOMS: atom_id res chain seq x y z
N MET A 1 20.70 -5.07 4.58
CA MET A 1 21.82 -5.09 5.56
C MET A 1 21.49 -4.30 6.83
N SER A 2 20.80 -3.14 6.75
CA SER A 2 20.43 -2.32 7.92
C SER A 2 19.53 -3.00 8.96
N PHE A 3 18.43 -3.64 8.55
CA PHE A 3 17.48 -4.28 9.49
C PHE A 3 18.11 -5.39 10.35
N PHE A 4 19.04 -6.17 9.80
CA PHE A 4 19.76 -7.23 10.52
C PHE A 4 20.82 -6.68 11.49
N LEU A 5 21.37 -5.51 11.20
CA LEU A 5 22.44 -4.90 12.00
C LEU A 5 21.89 -3.98 13.11
N LEU A 6 20.84 -3.22 12.81
CA LEU A 6 20.32 -2.17 13.69
C LEU A 6 19.00 -2.57 14.37
N GLY A 7 18.31 -3.58 13.84
CA GLY A 7 16.95 -3.94 14.26
C GLY A 7 15.86 -3.09 13.61
N TYR A 8 14.61 -3.51 13.76
CA TYR A 8 13.45 -2.90 13.11
C TYR A 8 13.28 -1.41 13.46
N GLU A 9 13.15 -1.09 14.75
CA GLU A 9 12.86 0.27 15.20
C GLU A 9 13.97 1.25 14.86
N ASN A 10 15.23 0.89 15.10
CA ASN A 10 16.36 1.76 14.80
C ASN A 10 16.51 1.99 13.30
N THR A 11 16.23 0.99 12.47
CA THR A 11 16.29 1.15 11.02
C THR A 11 15.29 2.19 10.53
N TRP A 12 14.05 2.14 11.01
CA TRP A 12 13.04 3.16 10.67
C TRP A 12 13.37 4.53 11.26
N ARG A 13 13.92 4.58 12.47
CA ARG A 13 14.33 5.84 13.11
C ARG A 13 15.40 6.60 12.32
N LEU A 14 16.30 5.90 11.61
CA LEU A 14 17.27 6.55 10.71
C LEU A 14 16.60 7.44 9.64
N TRP A 15 15.38 7.09 9.25
CA TRP A 15 14.57 7.82 8.28
C TRP A 15 13.57 8.78 8.92
N ASN A 16 13.70 9.03 10.24
CA ASN A 16 12.75 9.80 11.04
C ASN A 16 11.31 9.25 10.99
N ILE A 17 11.18 7.93 10.84
CA ILE A 17 9.88 7.25 10.78
C ILE A 17 9.57 6.64 12.15
N PRO A 18 8.47 7.06 12.82
CA PRO A 18 8.04 6.44 14.05
C PRO A 18 7.41 5.08 13.75
N THR A 19 7.82 4.03 14.45
CA THR A 19 7.24 2.69 14.29
C THR A 19 5.99 2.51 15.13
N LEU A 20 5.09 1.62 14.70
CA LEU A 20 3.97 1.15 15.52
C LEU A 20 4.01 -0.37 15.66
N SER A 21 3.49 -0.85 16.79
CA SER A 21 3.27 -2.26 17.07
C SER A 21 1.83 -2.48 17.50
N PRO A 22 1.06 -3.36 16.85
CA PRO A 22 1.50 -4.32 15.81
C PRO A 22 1.90 -3.68 14.47
N HIS A 23 2.70 -4.39 13.67
CA HIS A 23 3.16 -3.92 12.35
C HIS A 23 1.98 -3.66 11.39
N PHE A 24 2.23 -2.82 10.38
CA PHE A 24 1.25 -2.49 9.34
C PHE A 24 -0.05 -1.93 9.93
N ALA A 25 0.08 -0.93 10.80
CA ALA A 25 -1.03 -0.39 11.58
C ALA A 25 -2.23 0.05 10.72
N ASP A 26 -2.04 0.57 9.52
CA ASP A 26 -3.15 1.02 8.68
C ASP A 26 -3.91 -0.17 8.08
N SER A 27 -3.18 -1.19 7.64
CA SER A 27 -3.76 -2.47 7.23
C SER A 27 -4.45 -3.19 8.40
N LEU A 28 -3.91 -3.10 9.61
CA LEU A 28 -4.48 -3.71 10.80
C LEU A 28 -5.90 -3.21 11.07
N VAL A 29 -6.16 -1.92 10.86
CA VAL A 29 -7.48 -1.32 11.12
C VAL A 29 -8.58 -1.98 10.26
N ILE A 30 -8.22 -2.41 9.04
CA ILE A 30 -9.14 -3.09 8.11
C ILE A 30 -9.39 -4.52 8.59
N THR A 31 -8.33 -5.29 8.85
CA THR A 31 -8.42 -6.69 9.28
C THR A 31 -9.06 -6.86 10.67
N ALA A 32 -8.78 -5.95 11.60
CA ALA A 32 -9.45 -5.89 12.89
C ALA A 32 -10.93 -5.52 12.73
N GLY A 33 -11.24 -4.62 11.78
CA GLY A 33 -12.61 -4.30 11.41
C GLY A 33 -13.43 -5.52 10.97
N ALA A 34 -12.81 -6.52 10.36
CA ALA A 34 -13.47 -7.76 9.99
C ALA A 34 -13.95 -8.54 11.23
N GLU A 35 -13.10 -8.66 12.25
CA GLU A 35 -13.44 -9.32 13.52
C GLU A 35 -14.50 -8.52 14.30
N SER A 36 -14.34 -7.19 14.37
CA SER A 36 -15.35 -6.30 14.97
C SER A 36 -16.71 -6.45 14.30
N LYS A 37 -16.73 -6.56 12.96
CA LYS A 37 -17.95 -6.78 12.18
C LYS A 37 -18.59 -8.14 12.50
N ALA A 38 -17.78 -9.19 12.62
CA ALA A 38 -18.25 -10.52 12.99
C ALA A 38 -18.87 -10.56 14.41
N MET A 39 -18.44 -9.66 15.31
CA MET A 39 -19.02 -9.47 16.64
C MET A 39 -20.29 -8.59 16.67
N GLY A 40 -20.74 -8.08 15.51
CA GLY A 40 -21.95 -7.26 15.39
C GLY A 40 -21.72 -5.75 15.43
N TYR A 41 -20.48 -5.27 15.51
CA TYR A 41 -20.16 -3.84 15.47
C TYR A 41 -20.15 -3.31 14.02
N ASP A 42 -20.31 -1.98 13.84
CA ASP A 42 -19.94 -1.30 12.60
C ASP A 42 -18.54 -0.68 12.78
N PRO A 43 -17.49 -1.21 12.12
CA PRO A 43 -16.12 -0.72 12.27
C PRO A 43 -15.93 0.78 11.97
N LEU A 44 -16.83 1.41 11.18
CA LEU A 44 -16.77 2.86 10.94
C LEU A 44 -17.21 3.67 12.18
N ILE A 45 -17.98 3.06 13.07
CA ILE A 45 -18.50 3.68 14.30
C ILE A 45 -17.66 3.22 15.49
N ASP A 46 -17.46 1.92 15.63
CA ASP A 46 -16.76 1.26 16.72
C ASP A 46 -16.02 0.01 16.23
N ASN A 47 -14.74 -0.07 16.55
CA ASN A 47 -13.84 -1.13 16.09
C ASN A 47 -13.04 -1.68 17.29
N PRO A 48 -13.71 -2.41 18.21
CA PRO A 48 -13.12 -2.85 19.47
C PRO A 48 -11.94 -3.81 19.28
N MET A 49 -11.83 -4.46 18.11
CA MET A 49 -10.73 -5.39 17.82
C MET A 49 -9.45 -4.70 17.34
N ASP A 50 -9.48 -3.39 17.07
CA ASP A 50 -8.26 -2.61 16.84
C ASP A 50 -7.54 -2.35 18.17
N PRO A 51 -6.24 -2.66 18.33
CA PRO A 51 -5.52 -2.48 19.59
C PRO A 51 -5.50 -1.03 20.09
N TRP A 52 -5.65 -0.06 19.20
CA TRP A 52 -5.69 1.37 19.52
C TRP A 52 -7.12 1.92 19.52
N GLN A 53 -8.13 1.06 19.42
CA GLN A 53 -9.56 1.43 19.37
C GLN A 53 -9.86 2.44 18.25
N ARG A 54 -9.10 2.39 17.16
CA ARG A 54 -9.30 3.28 16.01
C ARG A 54 -10.48 2.79 15.17
N LYS A 55 -11.37 3.72 14.84
CA LYS A 55 -12.43 3.50 13.86
C LYS A 55 -11.82 3.22 12.48
N LEU A 56 -12.48 2.38 11.70
CA LEU A 56 -12.18 2.22 10.29
C LEU A 56 -12.45 3.56 9.59
N ASN A 57 -11.40 4.23 9.15
CA ASN A 57 -11.45 5.52 8.48
C ASN A 57 -11.42 5.40 6.94
N TYR A 58 -11.65 4.20 6.41
CA TYR A 58 -11.69 3.94 4.97
C TYR A 58 -13.12 3.70 4.47
N PRO A 59 -13.40 3.95 3.18
CA PRO A 59 -14.74 3.74 2.61
C PRO A 59 -15.22 2.29 2.79
N ARG A 60 -16.55 2.10 2.86
CA ARG A 60 -17.17 0.78 3.10
C ARG A 60 -16.78 -0.30 2.08
N ILE A 61 -16.27 0.06 0.90
CA ILE A 61 -15.75 -0.88 -0.10
C ILE A 61 -14.72 -1.85 0.49
N TRP A 62 -13.90 -1.41 1.45
CA TRP A 62 -12.89 -2.25 2.10
C TRP A 62 -13.50 -3.38 2.94
N GLN A 63 -14.75 -3.23 3.38
CA GLN A 63 -15.47 -4.28 4.09
C GLN A 63 -15.87 -5.46 3.19
N MET A 64 -15.81 -5.30 1.85
CA MET A 64 -16.02 -6.43 0.94
C MET A 64 -14.99 -7.54 1.15
N LEU A 65 -13.79 -7.20 1.63
CA LEU A 65 -12.76 -8.17 1.98
C LEU A 65 -13.20 -9.09 3.13
N TYR A 66 -14.14 -8.66 3.98
CA TYR A 66 -14.62 -9.46 5.11
C TYR A 66 -15.36 -10.71 4.64
N LEU A 67 -15.96 -10.66 3.44
CA LEU A 67 -16.60 -11.81 2.80
C LEU A 67 -15.61 -12.93 2.45
N LEU A 68 -14.31 -12.60 2.38
CA LEU A 68 -13.24 -13.56 2.15
C LEU A 68 -12.71 -14.20 3.44
N GLY A 69 -13.31 -13.88 4.60
CA GLY A 69 -12.90 -14.43 5.89
C GLY A 69 -11.59 -13.85 6.43
N ILE A 70 -11.19 -12.65 6.01
CA ILE A 70 -9.98 -12.00 6.55
C ILE A 70 -10.16 -11.67 8.04
N ASN A 71 -9.05 -11.65 8.77
CA ASN A 71 -8.95 -11.34 10.19
C ASN A 71 -7.55 -10.78 10.50
N ARG A 72 -7.22 -10.48 11.76
CA ARG A 72 -5.92 -9.89 12.15
C ARG A 72 -4.70 -10.79 11.84
N ASP A 73 -4.87 -12.10 11.75
CA ASP A 73 -3.76 -12.99 11.36
C ASP A 73 -3.31 -12.76 9.91
N HIS A 74 -4.18 -12.14 9.09
CA HIS A 74 -3.90 -11.81 7.70
C HIS A 74 -3.24 -10.44 7.52
N THR A 75 -3.10 -9.62 8.56
CA THR A 75 -2.56 -8.25 8.47
C THR A 75 -1.18 -8.21 7.81
N LEU A 76 -0.30 -9.15 8.16
CA LEU A 76 1.05 -9.22 7.59
C LEU A 76 0.99 -9.43 6.07
N TYR A 77 0.23 -10.43 5.62
CA TYR A 77 0.09 -10.75 4.21
C TYR A 77 -0.54 -9.60 3.43
N PHE A 78 -1.57 -8.98 4.00
CA PHE A 78 -2.25 -7.83 3.40
C PHE A 78 -1.29 -6.65 3.19
N GLY A 79 -0.48 -6.32 4.20
CA GLY A 79 0.50 -5.25 4.09
C GLY A 79 1.63 -5.54 3.08
N ILE A 80 2.08 -6.79 3.00
CA ILE A 80 3.03 -7.24 1.99
C ILE A 80 2.44 -7.10 0.58
N VAL A 81 1.19 -7.53 0.37
CA VAL A 81 0.51 -7.41 -0.93
C VAL A 81 0.39 -5.94 -1.35
N ILE A 82 -0.04 -5.05 -0.45
CA ILE A 82 -0.09 -3.60 -0.74
C ILE A 82 1.28 -3.07 -1.16
N SER A 83 2.34 -3.44 -0.45
CA SER A 83 3.71 -3.00 -0.74
C SER A 83 4.20 -3.51 -2.10
N ILE A 84 3.93 -4.79 -2.42
CA ILE A 84 4.28 -5.39 -3.71
C ILE A 84 3.51 -4.72 -4.86
N LEU A 85 2.22 -4.44 -4.68
CA LEU A 85 1.41 -3.76 -5.69
C LEU A 85 1.95 -2.35 -5.97
N PHE A 86 2.29 -1.60 -4.92
CA PHE A 86 2.94 -0.30 -5.07
C PHE A 86 4.25 -0.39 -5.87
N ILE A 87 5.15 -1.30 -5.49
CA ILE A 87 6.40 -1.53 -6.21
C ILE A 87 6.13 -1.89 -7.67
N THR A 88 5.16 -2.77 -7.92
CA THR A 88 4.75 -3.15 -9.28
C THR A 88 4.30 -1.92 -10.07
N GLY A 89 3.49 -1.04 -9.47
CA GLY A 89 3.04 0.21 -10.06
C GLY A 89 4.19 1.15 -10.46
N LEU A 90 5.22 1.26 -9.62
CA LEU A 90 6.42 2.05 -9.95
C LEU A 90 7.12 1.53 -11.22
N PHE A 91 7.18 0.22 -11.39
CA PHE A 91 7.89 -0.40 -12.51
C PHE A 91 7.08 -0.51 -13.81
N LEU A 92 5.78 -0.23 -13.81
CA LEU A 92 4.95 -0.26 -15.03
C LEU A 92 5.44 0.70 -16.12
N PHE A 93 6.07 1.82 -15.73
CA PHE A 93 6.55 2.86 -16.65
C PHE A 93 8.06 2.83 -16.85
N VAL A 94 8.76 1.89 -16.22
CA VAL A 94 10.21 1.81 -16.32
C VAL A 94 10.58 1.25 -17.68
N SER A 95 10.93 2.13 -18.61
CA SER A 95 11.47 1.73 -19.90
C SER A 95 12.93 1.30 -19.76
N ALA A 96 13.42 0.50 -20.70
CA ALA A 96 14.83 0.10 -20.72
C ALA A 96 15.80 1.30 -20.89
N HIS A 97 15.29 2.50 -21.22
CA HIS A 97 16.07 3.67 -21.61
C HIS A 97 15.60 4.91 -20.83
N ILE A 98 15.67 4.87 -19.50
CA ILE A 98 15.45 6.05 -18.66
C ILE A 98 16.74 6.87 -18.59
N GLU A 99 16.61 8.18 -18.76
CA GLU A 99 17.71 9.11 -18.56
C GLU A 99 18.27 9.04 -17.12
N LYS A 100 19.59 9.10 -16.98
CA LYS A 100 20.28 8.97 -15.68
C LYS A 100 19.76 9.96 -14.62
N PHE A 101 19.52 11.21 -15.00
CA PHE A 101 19.02 12.22 -14.06
C PHE A 101 17.61 11.88 -13.56
N THR A 102 16.72 11.52 -14.48
CA THR A 102 15.36 11.06 -14.16
C THR A 102 15.38 9.83 -13.24
N SER A 103 16.26 8.85 -13.52
CA SER A 103 16.42 7.68 -12.65
C SER A 103 16.89 8.04 -11.23
N LEU A 104 17.83 8.98 -11.10
CA LEU A 104 18.29 9.48 -9.81
C LEU A 104 17.15 10.16 -9.04
N VAL A 105 16.41 11.06 -9.69
CA VAL A 105 15.28 11.77 -9.08
C VAL A 105 14.20 10.78 -8.62
N LEU A 106 13.83 9.81 -9.46
CA LEU A 106 12.86 8.78 -9.10
C LEU A 106 13.33 7.96 -7.90
N THR A 107 14.62 7.62 -7.83
CA THR A 107 15.19 6.88 -6.70
C THR A 107 15.05 7.67 -5.40
N VAL A 108 15.41 8.97 -5.41
CA VAL A 108 15.26 9.83 -4.21
C VAL A 108 13.80 9.93 -3.78
N ILE A 109 12.87 10.05 -4.73
CA ILE A 109 11.43 10.11 -4.44
C ILE A 109 10.97 8.80 -3.80
N ILE A 110 11.29 7.64 -4.40
CA ILE A 110 10.88 6.31 -3.91
C ILE A 110 11.37 6.06 -2.48
N PHE A 111 12.60 6.48 -2.16
CA PHE A 111 13.18 6.36 -0.81
C PHE A 111 12.91 7.57 0.08
N SER A 112 11.95 8.43 -0.28
CA SER A 112 11.57 9.55 0.57
C SER A 112 10.91 9.06 1.88
N PRO A 113 11.05 9.80 2.99
CA PRO A 113 10.41 9.44 4.25
C PRO A 113 8.90 9.24 4.16
N ALA A 114 8.21 9.95 3.26
CA ALA A 114 6.76 9.83 3.08
C ALA A 114 6.36 8.45 2.51
N ILE A 115 7.05 7.97 1.47
CA ILE A 115 6.78 6.65 0.89
C ILE A 115 7.18 5.55 1.88
N LEU A 116 8.36 5.69 2.50
CA LEU A 116 8.83 4.76 3.51
C LEU A 116 7.88 4.68 4.71
N PHE A 117 7.29 5.79 5.14
CA PHE A 117 6.25 5.83 6.18
C PHE A 117 4.99 5.09 5.74
N GLY A 118 4.53 5.29 4.50
CA GLY A 118 3.42 4.55 3.93
C GLY A 118 3.66 3.03 3.91
N ILE A 119 4.89 2.60 3.61
CA ILE A 119 5.27 1.17 3.60
C ILE A 119 5.29 0.60 5.01
N GLU A 120 5.86 1.32 5.99
CA GLU A 120 5.88 0.86 7.39
C GLU A 120 4.46 0.63 7.93
N ARG A 121 3.51 1.50 7.54
CA ARG A 121 2.10 1.41 7.93
C ARG A 121 1.28 0.44 7.07
N ALA A 122 1.78 0.07 5.89
CA ALA A 122 1.03 -0.50 4.79
C ALA A 122 -0.28 0.28 4.52
N ASN A 123 -0.10 1.56 4.24
CA ASN A 123 -1.18 2.50 3.97
C ASN A 123 -1.84 2.19 2.61
N VAL A 124 -3.17 2.28 2.55
CA VAL A 124 -3.96 1.98 1.33
C VAL A 124 -3.69 2.95 0.17
N ASP A 125 -3.11 4.12 0.41
CA ASP A 125 -2.72 5.06 -0.64
C ASP A 125 -1.66 4.44 -1.57
N LEU A 126 -0.84 3.52 -1.06
CA LEU A 126 0.10 2.74 -1.86
C LEU A 126 -0.63 1.85 -2.89
N PHE A 127 -1.77 1.27 -2.50
CA PHE A 127 -2.63 0.52 -3.40
C PHE A 127 -3.34 1.44 -4.41
N MET A 128 -3.79 2.61 -3.97
CA MET A 128 -4.39 3.61 -4.87
C MET A 128 -3.39 4.06 -5.94
N PHE A 129 -2.13 4.28 -5.56
CA PHE A 129 -1.05 4.59 -6.50
C PHE A 129 -0.88 3.48 -7.55
N PHE A 130 -0.92 2.21 -7.14
CA PHE A 130 -0.88 1.09 -8.08
C PHE A 130 -2.06 1.10 -9.05
N LEU A 131 -3.29 1.30 -8.58
CA LEU A 131 -4.46 1.34 -9.44
C LEU A 131 -4.38 2.47 -10.47
N LEU A 132 -3.94 3.66 -10.05
CA LEU A 132 -3.75 4.81 -10.95
C LEU A 132 -2.65 4.55 -11.98
N SER A 133 -1.53 3.98 -11.53
CA SER A 133 -0.42 3.60 -12.41
C SER A 133 -0.87 2.58 -13.45
N LEU A 134 -1.63 1.58 -13.02
CA LEU A 134 -2.18 0.55 -13.89
C LEU A 134 -3.18 1.14 -14.90
N ALA A 135 -4.08 2.02 -14.47
CA ALA A 135 -5.04 2.69 -15.34
C ALA A 135 -4.34 3.50 -16.43
N ILE A 136 -3.37 4.33 -16.07
CA ILE A 136 -2.59 5.14 -17.03
C ILE A 136 -1.82 4.23 -18.00
N PHE A 137 -1.21 3.15 -17.50
CA PHE A 137 -0.50 2.19 -18.34
C PHE A 137 -1.42 1.53 -19.38
N MET A 138 -2.61 1.11 -18.97
CA MET A 138 -3.60 0.53 -19.89
C MET A 138 -4.11 1.54 -20.92
N MET A 139 -4.35 2.79 -20.51
CA MET A 139 -4.79 3.86 -21.42
C MET A 139 -3.74 4.16 -22.49
N ASN A 140 -2.45 4.21 -22.13
CA ASN A 140 -1.37 4.45 -23.09
C ASN A 140 -1.26 3.33 -24.13
N LYS A 141 -1.44 2.05 -23.73
CA LYS A 141 -1.47 0.93 -24.68
C LYS A 141 -2.65 1.02 -25.65
N ASN A 142 -3.83 1.39 -25.14
CA ASN A 142 -5.02 1.52 -25.98
C ASN A 142 -4.91 2.65 -27.00
N HIS A 143 -4.26 3.77 -26.65
CA HIS A 143 -4.00 4.86 -27.60
C HIS A 143 -3.03 4.44 -28.72
N VAL A 144 -1.98 3.67 -28.39
CA VAL A 144 -1.06 3.11 -29.40
C VAL A 144 -1.82 2.16 -30.33
N PHE A 145 -2.66 1.27 -29.79
CA PHE A 145 -3.45 0.34 -30.59
C PHE A 145 -4.46 1.05 -31.52
N PHE A 146 -5.13 2.11 -31.02
CA PHE A 146 -6.11 2.88 -31.82
C PHE A 146 -5.50 3.72 -32.94
N LEU A 147 -4.24 4.14 -32.82
CA LEU A 147 -3.54 4.88 -33.88
C LEU A 147 -3.02 3.93 -34.97
N ASP A 148 -2.58 2.73 -34.58
CA ASP A 148 -2.11 1.70 -35.51
C ASP A 148 -3.28 1.13 -36.36
N SER A 149 -4.46 0.97 -35.76
CA SER A 149 -5.66 0.48 -36.47
C SER A 149 -6.32 1.50 -37.40
N ARG A 150 -5.85 2.76 -37.45
CA ARG A 150 -6.31 3.79 -38.41
C ARG A 150 -5.42 3.91 -39.65
N LEU A 151 -4.33 3.14 -39.70
CA LEU A 151 -3.39 3.08 -40.82
C LEU A 151 -3.71 1.94 -41.81
N TYR A 152 -4.86 1.26 -41.63
CA TYR A 152 -5.38 0.21 -42.52
C TYR A 152 -6.81 0.53 -42.98
#